data_AF-A0AA36G6T6-F1
#
_entry.id   AF-A0AA36G6T6-F1
#
_cell.length_a   1.000
_cell.length_b   1.000
_cell.length_c   1.000
_cell.angle_alpha   90.00
_cell.angle_beta   90.00
_cell.angle_gamma   90.00
#
_symmetry.space_group_name_H-M   'P 1'
#
loop_
_entity.id
_entity.type
_entity.pdbx_description
1 polymer ?
#
loop_
_entity_poly.entity_id
_entity_poly.type
_entity_poly.pdbx_seq_one_letter_code
_entity_poly.pdbx_strand_id
1 'polypeptide(L)'
;MAESSESRLRQLMVGDEEDMDSEGNRGGDADTNGDDEAGELLPNTGLGRALDGLLTSWTSLLSNTATHRTPQATTIDHVKEVSEINVKNFRDACQEVNAEFAKISVQWFQEHPEEAEQERIKNLDAAIARQATLFGRIPGVTQRRVEEYTSTGQQQDDSRNY
;
A
#
# COMPACT_ATOMS: atom_id res chain seq x y z
N MET A 1 0.58 21.23 28.53
CA MET A 1 0.08 19.90 28.13
C MET A 1 0.26 19.81 26.62
N ALA A 2 1.24 19.04 26.16
CA ALA A 2 1.59 18.96 24.74
C ALA A 2 0.81 17.82 24.10
N GLU A 3 -0.14 18.14 23.23
CA GLU A 3 -0.74 17.15 22.33
C GLU A 3 0.33 16.67 21.34
N SER A 4 0.55 15.35 21.33
CA SER A 4 1.52 14.69 20.48
C SER A 4 1.15 14.86 19.01
N SER A 5 2.15 15.09 18.17
CA SER A 5 2.04 15.17 16.70
C SER A 5 1.34 13.95 16.06
N GLU A 6 1.34 12.80 16.74
CA GLU A 6 0.56 11.61 16.32
C GLU A 6 -0.96 11.81 16.42
N SER A 7 -1.43 12.59 17.39
CA SER A 7 -2.85 12.87 17.58
C SER A 7 -3.42 13.70 16.41
N ARG A 8 -2.61 14.63 15.87
CA ARG A 8 -2.95 15.40 14.66
C ARG A 8 -2.92 14.56 13.39
N LEU A 9 -2.03 13.57 13.31
CA LEU A 9 -1.95 12.67 12.16
C LEU A 9 -3.14 11.72 12.09
N ARG A 10 -3.62 11.24 13.25
CA ARG A 10 -4.84 10.41 13.36
C ARG A 10 -6.10 11.19 13.04
N GLN A 11 -6.17 12.47 13.43
CA GLN A 11 -7.33 13.31 13.18
C GLN A 11 -7.50 13.70 11.68
N LEU A 12 -6.46 13.52 10.86
CA LEU A 12 -6.52 13.75 9.40
C LEU A 12 -6.94 12.50 8.62
N MET A 13 -6.99 11.32 9.25
CA MET A 13 -7.30 10.05 8.60
C MET A 13 -8.67 9.48 8.96
N VAL A 14 -9.46 10.22 9.74
CA VAL A 14 -10.81 9.81 10.17
C VAL A 14 -11.79 10.91 9.79
N GLY A 15 -12.38 10.77 8.60
CA GLY A 15 -13.39 11.62 7.98
C GLY A 15 -13.39 11.22 6.50
N ASP A 16 -14.39 10.55 5.93
CA ASP A 16 -15.81 10.52 6.23
C ASP A 16 -16.35 9.09 6.09
N GLU A 17 -16.96 8.54 7.14
CA GLU A 17 -17.91 7.41 7.02
C GLU A 17 -19.30 8.02 7.20
N GLU A 18 -19.89 8.48 6.10
CA GLU A 18 -21.30 8.84 6.07
C GLU A 18 -22.16 7.58 6.01
N ASP A 19 -23.19 7.61 6.85
CA ASP A 19 -24.21 6.60 7.10
C ASP A 19 -24.84 6.06 5.80
N MET A 20 -24.71 4.75 5.56
CA MET A 20 -25.66 4.02 4.72
C MET A 20 -26.65 3.28 5.60
N ASP A 21 -27.89 3.76 5.53
CA ASP A 21 -29.05 3.25 6.24
C ASP A 21 -29.25 1.74 6.10
N SER A 22 -29.49 1.11 7.25
CA SER A 22 -29.97 -0.27 7.37
C SER A 22 -31.50 -0.33 7.29
N GLU A 23 -32.04 -0.81 6.18
CA GLU A 23 -33.36 -1.45 6.09
C GLU A 23 -33.12 -2.81 5.38
N GLY A 24 -33.46 -3.98 5.92
CA GLY A 24 -34.78 -4.39 6.37
C GLY A 24 -35.14 -5.72 5.70
N ASN A 25 -34.76 -6.84 6.36
CA ASN A 25 -35.45 -8.14 6.41
C ASN A 25 -36.05 -8.77 5.13
N ARG A 26 -35.60 -9.99 4.79
CA ARG A 26 -36.50 -11.15 4.52
C ARG A 26 -35.73 -12.46 4.52
N GLY A 27 -36.08 -13.32 5.49
CA GLY A 27 -35.66 -14.70 5.54
C GLY A 27 -36.14 -15.52 4.34
N GLY A 28 -35.40 -16.59 4.08
CA GLY A 28 -35.72 -17.64 3.13
C GLY A 28 -34.71 -18.76 3.28
N ASP A 29 -35.10 -19.82 3.98
CA ASP A 29 -34.45 -21.12 3.93
C ASP A 29 -34.37 -21.56 2.45
N ALA A 30 -33.14 -21.73 1.95
CA ALA A 30 -32.88 -22.45 0.72
C ALA A 30 -31.66 -23.33 0.94
N ASP A 31 -31.96 -24.58 1.30
CA ASP A 31 -31.09 -25.72 1.16
C ASP A 31 -30.65 -25.82 -0.32
N THR A 32 -29.40 -25.48 -0.60
CA THR A 32 -28.75 -25.77 -1.90
C THR A 32 -27.41 -26.43 -1.64
N ASN A 33 -27.45 -27.76 -1.55
CA ASN A 33 -26.37 -28.59 -2.06
C ASN A 33 -26.09 -28.15 -3.51
N GLY A 34 -24.96 -27.46 -3.71
CA GLY A 34 -24.40 -27.14 -5.01
C GLY A 34 -22.97 -27.64 -5.02
N ASP A 35 -22.78 -28.77 -5.69
CA ASP A 35 -21.50 -29.39 -5.99
C ASP A 35 -20.50 -28.39 -6.62
N ASP A 36 -19.24 -28.46 -6.17
CA ASP A 36 -18.02 -28.17 -6.92
C ASP A 36 -18.09 -27.10 -8.04
N GLU A 37 -18.09 -25.81 -7.69
CA GLU A 37 -17.49 -24.77 -8.56
C GLU A 37 -15.98 -24.71 -8.29
N ALA A 38 -15.30 -25.83 -8.56
CA ALA A 38 -13.85 -25.87 -8.64
C ALA A 38 -13.40 -25.17 -9.93
N GLY A 39 -13.10 -23.88 -9.82
CA GLY A 39 -12.14 -23.18 -10.66
C GLY A 39 -12.55 -23.00 -12.12
N GLU A 40 -13.22 -21.89 -12.42
CA GLU A 40 -13.00 -21.25 -13.71
C GLU A 40 -11.50 -20.90 -13.77
N LEU A 41 -10.74 -21.74 -14.49
CA LEU A 41 -9.31 -21.53 -14.71
C LEU A 41 -9.13 -20.11 -15.20
N LEU A 42 -8.22 -19.36 -14.56
CA LEU A 42 -7.97 -17.98 -14.91
C LEU A 42 -7.77 -17.87 -16.44
N PRO A 43 -8.38 -16.85 -17.09
CA PRO A 43 -8.23 -16.68 -18.53
C PRO A 43 -6.75 -16.75 -18.89
N ASN A 44 -6.39 -17.56 -19.90
CA ASN A 44 -4.99 -17.81 -20.30
C ASN A 44 -4.36 -16.56 -20.96
N THR A 45 -4.18 -15.54 -20.14
CA THR A 45 -3.65 -14.21 -20.41
C THR A 45 -2.33 -14.08 -19.66
N GLY A 46 -1.52 -13.07 -19.98
CA GLY A 46 -0.30 -12.80 -19.24
C GLY A 46 -0.56 -12.61 -17.74
N LEU A 47 -1.59 -11.81 -17.40
CA LEU A 47 -2.04 -11.59 -16.02
C LEU A 47 -2.56 -12.88 -15.36
N GLY A 48 -3.36 -13.67 -16.07
CA GLY A 48 -3.88 -14.95 -15.53
C GLY A 48 -2.77 -15.89 -15.10
N ARG A 49 -1.73 -16.05 -15.94
CA ARG A 49 -0.56 -16.87 -15.60
C ARG A 49 0.25 -16.30 -14.44
N ALA A 50 0.40 -14.98 -14.36
CA ALA A 50 1.10 -14.34 -13.24
C ALA A 50 0.34 -14.55 -11.92
N LEU A 51 -0.99 -14.46 -11.94
CA LEU A 51 -1.84 -14.74 -10.79
C LEU A 51 -1.80 -16.22 -10.38
N ASP A 52 -1.81 -17.15 -11.33
CA ASP A 52 -1.61 -18.58 -11.06
C ASP A 52 -0.24 -18.83 -10.38
N GLY A 53 0.82 -18.17 -10.87
CA GLY A 53 2.15 -18.21 -10.27
C GLY A 53 2.17 -17.67 -8.85
N LEU A 54 1.49 -16.55 -8.60
CA LEU A 54 1.33 -15.97 -7.27
C LEU A 54 0.58 -16.90 -6.31
N LEU A 55 -0.54 -17.49 -6.75
CA LEU A 55 -1.32 -18.43 -5.96
C LEU A 55 -0.52 -19.70 -5.63
N THR A 56 0.24 -20.22 -6.58
CA THR A 56 1.15 -21.36 -6.39
C THR A 56 2.25 -21.03 -5.37
N SER A 57 2.85 -19.84 -5.50
CA SER A 57 3.90 -19.39 -4.59
C SER A 57 3.38 -19.12 -3.17
N TRP A 58 2.18 -18.55 -3.06
CA TRP A 58 1.48 -18.32 -1.80
C TRP A 58 1.14 -19.63 -1.08
N THR A 59 0.57 -20.60 -1.80
CA THR A 59 0.25 -21.92 -1.24
C THR A 59 1.50 -22.68 -0.81
N SER A 60 2.60 -22.57 -1.56
CA SER A 60 3.91 -23.11 -1.15
C SER A 60 4.42 -22.45 0.13
N LEU A 61 4.37 -21.11 0.23
CA LEU A 61 4.79 -20.37 1.42
C LEU A 61 3.99 -20.79 2.65
N LEU A 62 2.65 -20.88 2.53
CA LEU A 62 1.78 -21.32 3.61
C LEU A 62 2.05 -22.76 4.02
N SER A 63 2.24 -23.68 3.06
CA SER A 63 2.51 -25.09 3.36
C SER A 63 3.85 -25.30 4.09
N ASN A 64 4.86 -24.48 3.77
CA ASN A 64 6.18 -24.56 4.39
C ASN A 64 6.28 -23.82 5.73
N THR A 65 5.38 -22.87 5.99
CA THR A 65 5.31 -22.13 7.27
C THR A 65 4.28 -22.71 8.24
N ALA A 66 3.34 -23.52 7.74
CA ALA A 66 2.43 -24.27 8.57
C ALA A 66 3.21 -25.17 9.52
N THR A 67 2.75 -25.24 10.78
CA THR A 67 3.28 -26.16 11.79
C THR A 67 2.85 -27.59 11.46
N HIS A 68 3.36 -28.14 10.36
CA HIS A 68 3.30 -29.56 10.10
C HIS A 68 4.41 -30.24 10.90
N ARG A 69 4.02 -31.27 11.68
CA ARG A 69 4.99 -32.18 12.28
C ARG A 69 5.64 -32.94 11.13
N THR A 70 6.78 -32.47 10.66
CA THR A 70 7.57 -33.22 9.69
C THR A 70 7.98 -34.56 10.33
N PRO A 71 7.77 -35.71 9.67
CA PRO A 71 8.26 -36.99 10.17
C PRO A 71 9.79 -37.06 10.20
N GLN A 72 10.46 -36.14 9.51
CA GLN A 72 11.90 -36.03 9.42
C GLN A 72 12.41 -34.88 10.30
N ALA A 73 13.47 -35.13 11.06
CA ALA A 73 14.19 -34.10 11.79
C ALA A 73 14.83 -33.13 10.79
N THR A 74 14.20 -31.97 10.59
CA THR A 74 14.73 -30.91 9.75
C THR A 74 15.77 -30.13 10.55
N THR A 75 16.97 -29.99 9.99
CA THR A 75 17.99 -29.11 10.56
C THR A 75 17.55 -27.65 10.43
N ILE A 76 17.93 -26.81 11.39
CA ILE A 76 17.60 -25.37 11.37
C ILE A 76 18.07 -24.67 10.08
N ASP A 77 19.20 -25.09 9.50
CA ASP A 77 19.72 -24.52 8.26
C ASP A 77 18.82 -24.82 7.05
N HIS A 78 18.24 -26.03 7.00
CA HIS A 78 17.28 -26.41 5.97
C HIS A 78 15.99 -25.58 6.06
N VAL A 79 15.49 -25.33 7.28
CA VAL A 79 14.31 -24.48 7.49
C VAL A 79 14.59 -23.05 7.02
N LYS A 80 15.77 -22.50 7.32
CA LYS A 80 16.17 -21.17 6.86
C LYS A 80 16.23 -21.10 5.33
N GLU A 81 16.91 -22.06 4.70
CA GLU A 81 17.03 -22.12 3.23
C GLU A 81 15.65 -22.19 2.54
N VAL A 82 14.78 -23.10 3.00
CA VAL A 82 13.42 -23.23 2.46
C VAL A 82 12.60 -21.96 2.69
N SER A 83 12.76 -21.30 3.83
CA SER A 83 12.06 -20.04 4.11
C SER A 83 12.53 -18.91 3.19
N GLU A 84 13.83 -18.81 2.94
CA GLU A 84 14.41 -17.79 2.06
C GLU A 84 13.95 -17.99 0.61
N ILE A 85 13.98 -19.24 0.13
CA ILE A 85 13.50 -19.60 -1.21
C ILE A 85 12.02 -19.25 -1.37
N ASN A 86 11.16 -19.64 -0.42
CA ASN A 86 9.73 -19.38 -0.53
C ASN A 86 9.40 -17.87 -0.49
N VAL A 87 10.07 -17.10 0.37
CA VAL A 87 9.87 -15.64 0.42
C VAL A 87 10.33 -14.98 -0.88
N LYS A 88 11.46 -15.43 -1.44
CA LYS A 88 11.95 -14.94 -2.73
C LYS A 88 10.97 -15.26 -3.85
N ASN A 89 10.53 -16.51 -3.96
CA ASN A 89 9.59 -16.94 -4.99
C ASN A 89 8.24 -16.18 -4.87
N PHE A 90 7.79 -15.89 -3.65
CA PHE A 90 6.56 -15.13 -3.44
C PHE A 90 6.72 -13.68 -3.88
N ARG A 91 7.84 -13.05 -3.52
CA ARG A 91 8.16 -11.71 -3.97
C ARG A 91 8.26 -11.62 -5.50
N ASP A 92 8.96 -12.56 -6.12
CA ASP A 92 9.17 -12.58 -7.57
C ASP A 92 7.80 -12.73 -8.29
N ALA A 93 6.91 -13.59 -7.79
CA ALA A 93 5.56 -13.73 -8.32
C ALA A 93 4.71 -12.43 -8.16
N CYS A 94 4.83 -11.71 -7.04
CA CYS A 94 4.18 -10.39 -6.89
C CYS A 94 4.70 -9.39 -7.94
N GLN A 95 6.00 -9.43 -8.26
CA GLN A 95 6.58 -8.54 -9.27
C GLN A 95 6.08 -8.88 -10.68
N GLU A 96 5.91 -10.16 -11.00
CA GLU A 96 5.34 -10.58 -12.28
C GLU A 96 3.90 -10.07 -12.46
N VAL A 97 3.06 -10.19 -11.43
CA VAL A 97 1.69 -9.65 -11.45
C VAL A 97 1.70 -8.13 -11.66
N ASN A 98 2.56 -7.40 -10.94
CA ASN A 98 2.69 -5.96 -11.11
C ASN A 98 3.16 -5.57 -12.52
N ALA A 99 4.05 -6.36 -13.13
CA ALA A 99 4.50 -6.14 -14.49
C ALA A 99 3.36 -6.32 -15.51
N GLU A 100 2.49 -7.31 -15.31
CA GLU A 100 1.31 -7.50 -16.16
C GLU A 100 0.28 -6.38 -15.99
N PHE A 101 0.04 -5.91 -14.77
CA PHE A 101 -0.80 -4.73 -14.55
C PHE A 101 -0.24 -3.49 -15.25
N ALA A 102 1.07 -3.25 -15.18
CA ALA A 102 1.70 -2.13 -15.88
C ALA A 102 1.51 -2.20 -17.40
N LYS A 103 1.62 -3.39 -17.99
CA LYS A 103 1.36 -3.60 -19.43
C LYS A 103 -0.09 -3.30 -19.79
N ILE A 104 -1.04 -3.82 -18.99
CA ILE A 104 -2.47 -3.59 -19.18
C ILE A 104 -2.79 -2.10 -19.05
N SER A 105 -2.22 -1.40 -18.07
CA SER A 105 -2.42 0.05 -17.92
C SER A 105 -1.93 0.81 -19.16
N VAL A 106 -0.76 0.46 -19.70
CA VAL A 106 -0.25 1.09 -20.93
C VAL A 106 -1.16 0.81 -22.11
N GLN A 107 -1.63 -0.43 -22.26
CA GLN A 107 -2.58 -0.79 -23.31
C GLN A 107 -3.87 0.00 -23.18
N TRP A 108 -4.42 0.10 -21.97
CA TRP A 108 -5.64 0.85 -21.69
C TRP A 108 -5.48 2.33 -22.06
N PHE A 109 -4.36 2.96 -21.71
CA PHE A 109 -4.08 4.36 -22.09
C PHE A 109 -4.01 4.57 -23.61
N GLN A 110 -3.52 3.57 -24.35
CA GLN A 110 -3.49 3.63 -25.82
C GLN A 110 -4.88 3.49 -26.44
N GLU A 111 -5.72 2.65 -25.84
CA GLU A 111 -7.09 2.40 -26.29
C GLU A 111 -8.05 3.55 -25.90
N HIS A 112 -7.79 4.26 -24.81
CA HIS A 112 -8.65 5.30 -24.24
C HIS A 112 -7.90 6.63 -24.03
N PRO A 113 -7.40 7.28 -25.10
CA PRO A 113 -6.51 8.43 -24.97
C PRO A 113 -7.15 9.66 -24.33
N GLU A 114 -8.44 9.89 -24.55
CA GLU A 114 -9.16 11.04 -23.96
C GLU A 114 -9.35 10.87 -22.46
N GLU A 115 -9.76 9.69 -22.01
CA GLU A 115 -9.91 9.35 -20.59
C GLU A 115 -8.56 9.39 -19.88
N ALA A 116 -7.51 8.85 -20.51
CA ALA A 116 -6.15 8.89 -20.00
C ALA A 116 -5.64 10.33 -19.82
N GLU A 117 -5.91 11.22 -20.76
CA GLU A 117 -5.50 12.62 -20.65
C GLU A 117 -6.28 13.35 -19.54
N GLN A 118 -7.58 13.08 -19.41
CA GLN A 118 -8.38 13.63 -18.31
C GLN A 118 -7.84 13.19 -16.93
N GLU A 119 -7.51 11.90 -16.78
CA GLU A 119 -6.90 11.38 -15.55
C GLU A 119 -5.53 12.04 -15.30
N ARG A 120 -4.72 12.21 -16.34
CA ARG A 120 -3.42 12.89 -16.26
C ARG A 120 -3.56 14.33 -15.79
N ILE A 121 -4.51 15.09 -16.35
CA ILE A 121 -4.80 16.47 -15.93
C ILE A 121 -5.20 16.50 -14.46
N LYS A 122 -6.13 15.64 -14.04
CA LYS A 122 -6.56 15.54 -12.64
C LYS A 122 -5.39 15.23 -11.69
N ASN A 123 -4.50 14.32 -12.08
CA ASN A 123 -3.31 13.97 -11.30
C ASN A 123 -2.32 15.14 -11.19
N LEU A 124 -2.16 15.91 -12.27
CA LEU A 124 -1.34 17.13 -12.29
C LEU A 124 -1.95 18.22 -11.40
N ASP A 125 -3.25 18.46 -11.46
CA ASP A 125 -3.93 19.43 -10.60
C ASP A 125 -3.76 19.09 -9.11
N ALA A 126 -3.91 17.80 -8.76
CA ALA A 126 -3.66 17.35 -7.40
C ALA A 126 -2.19 17.53 -6.98
N ALA A 127 -1.23 17.32 -7.88
CA ALA A 127 0.18 17.56 -7.61
C ALA A 127 0.48 19.06 -7.40
N ILE A 128 -0.10 19.93 -8.22
CA ILE A 128 0.01 21.38 -8.10
C ILE A 128 -0.58 21.84 -6.77
N ALA A 129 -1.74 21.33 -6.37
CA ALA A 129 -2.35 21.67 -5.08
C ALA A 129 -1.47 21.27 -3.88
N ARG A 130 -0.85 20.07 -3.93
CA ARG A 130 0.13 19.64 -2.93
C ARG A 130 1.34 20.57 -2.89
N GLN A 131 1.88 20.94 -4.05
CA GLN A 131 3.02 21.86 -4.14
C GLN A 131 2.67 23.25 -3.63
N ALA A 132 1.51 23.80 -3.97
CA ALA A 132 1.02 25.08 -3.46
C ALA A 132 0.91 25.07 -1.94
N THR A 133 0.43 23.97 -1.36
CA THR A 133 0.40 23.77 0.10
C THR A 133 1.80 23.80 0.71
N LEU A 134 2.78 23.14 0.07
CA LEU A 134 4.17 23.17 0.53
C LEU A 134 4.77 24.57 0.42
N PHE A 135 4.54 25.29 -0.69
CA PHE A 135 5.01 26.66 -0.87
C PHE A 135 4.40 27.62 0.15
N GLY A 136 3.11 27.48 0.46
CA GLY A 136 2.46 28.28 1.50
C GLY A 136 3.05 28.06 2.90
N ARG A 137 3.66 26.91 3.17
CA ARG A 137 4.33 26.60 4.45
C ARG A 137 5.75 27.16 4.54
N ILE A 138 6.42 27.45 3.42
CA ILE A 138 7.83 27.91 3.40
C ILE A 138 8.02 29.19 4.21
N PRO A 139 7.22 30.26 4.05
CA PRO A 139 7.42 31.50 4.82
C PRO A 139 7.43 31.26 6.33
N GLY A 140 6.51 30.43 6.84
CA GLY A 140 6.45 30.11 8.27
C GLY A 140 7.59 29.21 8.76
N VAL A 141 8.19 28.40 7.89
CA VAL A 141 9.41 27.64 8.22
C VAL A 141 10.64 28.55 8.19
N THR A 142 10.76 29.41 7.18
CA THR A 142 11.87 30.37 7.04
C THR A 142 11.86 31.37 8.18
N GLN A 143 10.70 31.93 8.53
CA GLN A 143 10.56 32.87 9.64
C GLN A 143 10.98 32.24 10.96
N ARG A 144 10.49 31.03 11.28
CA ARG A 144 10.92 30.30 12.49
C ARG A 144 12.43 30.10 12.54
N ARG A 145 13.06 29.72 11.41
CA ARG A 145 14.52 29.58 11.35
C ARG A 145 15.24 30.92 11.55
N VAL A 146 14.74 32.01 10.96
CA VAL A 146 15.31 33.35 11.17
C VAL A 146 15.24 33.73 12.65
N GLU A 147 14.09 33.54 13.29
CA GLU A 147 13.89 33.81 14.71
C GLU A 147 14.82 32.97 15.60
N GLU A 148 15.01 31.69 15.29
CA GLU A 148 15.98 30.81 15.97
C GLU A 148 17.42 31.34 15.86
N TYR A 149 17.85 31.74 14.65
CA TYR A 149 19.21 32.28 14.43
C TYR A 149 19.41 33.64 15.12
N THR A 150 18.43 34.53 15.07
CA THR A 150 18.53 35.83 15.75
C THR A 150 18.57 35.66 17.28
N SER A 151 17.80 34.72 17.82
CA SER A 151 17.76 34.46 19.27
C SER A 151 19.05 33.79 19.78
N THR A 152 19.63 32.87 19.00
CA THR A 152 20.93 32.25 19.35
C THR A 152 22.11 33.21 19.18
N GLY A 153 22.05 34.13 18.21
CA GLY A 153 23.05 35.19 18.04
C GLY A 153 23.09 36.16 19.23
N GLN A 154 21.93 36.56 19.76
CA GLN A 154 21.86 37.44 20.95
C GLN A 154 22.41 36.77 22.21
N GLN A 155 22.15 35.47 22.42
CA GLN A 155 22.69 34.73 23.57
C GLN A 155 24.22 34.59 23.53
N GLN A 156 24.83 34.50 22.34
CA GLN A 156 26.28 34.46 22.20
C GLN A 156 26.95 35.81 22.44
N ASP A 157 26.30 36.92 22.08
CA ASP A 157 26.83 38.27 22.32
C ASP A 157 26.72 38.68 23.80
N ASP A 158 25.62 38.32 24.45
CA ASP A 158 25.45 38.53 25.90
C ASP A 158 26.44 37.69 26.74
N SER A 159 26.83 36.50 26.24
CA SER A 159 27.84 35.66 26.91
C SER A 159 29.29 36.12 26.69
N ARG A 160 29.53 37.05 25.76
CA ARG A 160 30.86 37.61 25.43
C ARG A 160 31.16 38.91 26.17
N ASN A 161 30.14 39.57 26.72
CA ASN A 161 30.24 40.82 27.46
C ASN A 161 30.37 40.63 28.99
N TYR A 162 30.63 39.40 29.46
CA TYR A 162 30.98 39.08 30.84
C TYR A 162 32.39 38.51 30.95
#